data_AF-A0A5K0VWD2-F1
#
_entry.id   AF-A0A5K0VWD2-F1
#
_cell.length_a   1.000
_cell.length_b   1.000
_cell.length_c   1.000
_cell.angle_alpha   90.00
_cell.angle_beta   90.00
_cell.angle_gamma   90.00
#
_symmetry.space_group_name_H-M   'P 1'
#
loop_
_entity.id
_entity.type
_entity.pdbx_description
1 polymer ?
#
loop_
_entity_poly.entity_id
_entity_poly.type
_entity_poly.pdbx_seq_one_letter_code
_entity_poly.pdbx_strand_id
1 'polypeptide(L)' 'AFRRTWQEACSAEGPSTMLVPLGEAFRVAPTIFEGPCSSPIHVQ' A
#
# COMPACT_ATOMS: atom_id res chain seq x y z
N ALA A 1 2.85 -8.77 3.96
CA ALA A 1 2.59 -8.36 2.57
C ALA A 1 2.19 -6.89 2.54
N PHE A 2 0.96 -6.53 2.92
CA PHE A 2 0.43 -5.15 2.86
C PHE A 2 1.36 -4.04 3.40
N ARG A 3 1.92 -4.19 4.62
CA ARG A 3 2.84 -3.18 5.18
C ARG A 3 4.10 -2.97 4.34
N ARG A 4 4.66 -4.05 3.79
CA ARG A 4 5.87 -3.96 2.94
C ARG A 4 5.53 -3.30 1.61
N THR A 5 4.43 -3.70 0.98
CA THR A 5 3.95 -3.08 -0.25
C THR A 5 3.67 -1.59 -0.05
N TRP A 6 3.11 -1.19 1.10
CA TRP A 6 2.95 0.22 1.48
C TRP A 6 4.30 0.94 1.56
N GLN A 7 5.30 0.37 2.24
CA GLN A 7 6.63 0.98 2.36
C GLN A 7 7.29 1.20 0.99
N GLU A 8 7.19 0.21 0.11
CA GLU A 8 7.73 0.29 -1.26
C GLU A 8 7.01 1.40 -2.05
N ALA A 9 5.67 1.41 -2.06
CA ALA A 9 4.88 2.45 -2.72
C ALA A 9 5.13 3.85 -2.14
N CYS A 10 5.31 3.96 -0.83
CA CYS A 10 5.53 5.23 -0.13
C CYS A 10 6.92 5.83 -0.41
N SER A 11 7.91 4.97 -0.65
CA SER A 11 9.25 5.39 -1.07
C SER A 11 9.37 5.70 -2.57
N ALA A 12 8.36 5.34 -3.37
CA ALA A 12 8.40 5.54 -4.82
C ALA A 12 8.31 7.03 -5.18
N GLU A 13 9.22 7.47 -6.05
CA GLU A 13 9.29 8.87 -6.50
C GLU A 13 8.06 9.29 -7.34
N GLY A 14 7.37 8.32 -7.96
CA GLY A 14 6.19 8.56 -8.78
C GLY A 14 4.91 7.92 -8.20
N PRO A 15 3.73 8.36 -8.66
CA PRO A 15 2.44 7.85 -8.19
C PRO A 15 2.39 6.33 -8.26
N SER A 16 1.86 5.71 -7.21
CA SER A 16 1.82 4.27 -7.07
C SER A 16 0.40 3.77 -6.80
N THR A 17 0.07 2.61 -7.35
CA THR A 17 -1.22 1.93 -7.09
C THR A 17 -0.96 0.61 -6.37
N MET A 18 -1.52 0.47 -5.17
CA MET A 18 -1.57 -0.80 -4.46
C MET A 18 -2.85 -1.55 -4.84
N LEU A 19 -2.69 -2.71 -5.46
CA LEU A 19 -3.81 -3.54 -5.90
C LEU A 19 -4.18 -4.58 -4.83
N VAL A 20 -5.46 -4.59 -4.45
CA VAL A 20 -6.11 -5.63 -3.66
C VAL A 20 -7.05 -6.39 -4.59
N PRO A 21 -6.70 -7.63 -4.98
CA PRO A 21 -7.50 -8.39 -5.94
C PRO A 21 -8.96 -8.51 -5.51
N LEU A 22 -9.86 -8.14 -6.42
CA LEU A 22 -11.29 -8.29 -6.22
C LEU A 22 -11.66 -9.79 -6.16
N GLY A 23 -12.58 -10.15 -5.28
CA GLY A 23 -13.08 -11.52 -5.13
C GLY A 23 -12.24 -12.39 -4.18
N GLU A 24 -11.13 -11.86 -3.68
CA GLU A 24 -10.27 -12.54 -2.71
C GLU A 24 -10.40 -11.94 -1.32
N ALA A 25 -10.25 -12.78 -0.29
CA ALA A 25 -10.25 -12.37 1.11
C ALA A 25 -8.88 -12.64 1.72
N PHE A 26 -8.25 -11.59 2.26
CA PHE A 26 -6.93 -11.69 2.87
C PHE A 26 -7.03 -11.51 4.38
N ARG A 27 -6.39 -12.41 5.14
CA ARG A 27 -6.25 -12.25 6.58
C ARG A 27 -5.12 -11.26 6.86
N VAL A 28 -5.47 -10.09 7.40
CA VAL A 28 -4.51 -9.02 7.72
C VAL A 28 -4.51 -8.80 9.23
N ALA A 29 -3.31 -8.74 9.82
CA ALA A 29 -3.18 -8.23 11.18
C ALA A 29 -3.42 -6.71 11.19
N PRO A 30 -3.85 -6.13 12.32
CA PRO A 30 -3.89 -4.67 12.47
C PRO A 30 -2.56 -4.05 12.04
N THR A 31 -2.63 -3.05 11.17
CA THR A 31 -1.46 -2.38 10.58
C THR A 31 -1.77 -0.91 10.42
N ILE A 32 -0.76 -0.08 10.70
CA ILE A 32 -0.80 1.36 10.51
C ILE A 32 0.05 1.67 9.28
N PHE A 33 -0.52 2.46 8.38
CA PHE A 33 0.15 2.96 7.18
C PHE A 33 0.67 4.37 7.47
N GLU A 34 1.97 4.45 7.75
CA GLU A 34 2.64 5.69 8.14
C GLU A 34 3.19 6.44 6.92
N GLY A 35 3.22 7.76 7.01
CA GLY A 35 3.87 8.68 6.07
C GLY A 35 4.86 9.61 6.81
N PRO A 36 5.38 10.66 6.15
CA PRO A 36 5.04 11.15 4.81
C PRO A 36 5.60 10.26 3.68
N CYS A 37 4.90 10.23 2.55
CA CYS A 37 5.32 9.51 1.34
C CYS A 37 5.84 10.48 0.27
N SER A 38 6.72 9.98 -0.60
CA SER A 38 7.34 10.77 -1.67
C SER A 38 6.34 11.17 -2.76
N SER A 39 5.26 10.41 -2.92
CA SER A 39 4.23 10.62 -3.93
C SER A 39 2.86 10.09 -3.47
N PRO A 40 1.75 10.48 -4.15
CA PRO A 40 0.43 9.95 -3.84
C PRO A 40 0.31 8.45 -4.09
N ILE A 41 -0.36 7.75 -3.18
CA ILE A 41 -0.65 6.32 -3.29
C ILE A 41 -2.16 6.13 -3.48
N HIS A 42 -2.55 5.42 -4.52
CA HIS A 42 -3.91 4.94 -4.72
C HIS A 42 -4.02 3.49 -4.25
N VAL A 43 -5.10 3.16 -3.55
CA VAL A 43 -5.41 1.77 -3.16
C VAL A 43 -6.68 1.38 -3.89
N GLN A 44 -6.63 0.25 -4.62
CA GLN A 44 -7.72 -0.24 -5.46
C GLN A 44 -8.03 -1.69 -5.17
#